data_AF-A0A3D3M605-F1
#
_entry.id   AF-A0A3D3M605-F1
#
_cell.length_a   1.000
_cell.length_b   1.000
_cell.length_c   1.000
_cell.angle_alpha   90.00
_cell.angle_beta   90.00
_cell.angle_gamma   90.00
#
_symmetry.space_group_name_H-M   'P 1'
#
loop_
_entity.id
_entity.type
_entity.pdbx_description
1 polymer ?
#
loop_
_entity_poly.entity_id
_entity_poly.type
_entity_poly.pdbx_seq_one_letter_code
_entity_poly.pdbx_strand_id
1 'polypeptide(L)'
;MISRSRLIAWLLWPVLAFGSAVALAEPVEGAAKALHLLDYIGADYPPTVSAGKVVDEAEYREQQEFVGTLQGLLADLPERPQRKALEEGVGALRQAINERQDGPGVARQ
;
A
#
# COMPACT_ATOMS: atom_id res chain seq x y z
N MET A 1 -31.57 48.14 -1.59
CA MET A 1 -31.99 47.46 -0.34
C MET A 1 -31.81 45.96 -0.54
N ILE A 2 -30.74 45.37 0.00
CA ILE A 2 -30.47 43.94 -0.15
C ILE A 2 -31.44 43.19 0.78
N SER A 3 -32.25 42.29 0.22
CA SER A 3 -33.25 41.53 0.98
C SER A 3 -32.57 40.71 2.09
N ARG A 4 -33.16 40.71 3.30
CA ARG A 4 -32.63 40.01 4.50
C ARG A 4 -32.33 38.53 4.24
N SER A 5 -33.07 37.90 3.34
CA SER A 5 -32.85 36.51 2.89
C SER A 5 -31.53 36.33 2.12
N ARG A 6 -31.11 37.32 1.32
CA ARG A 6 -29.84 37.30 0.57
C ARG A 6 -28.65 37.49 1.50
N LEU A 7 -28.81 38.24 2.59
CA LEU A 7 -27.79 38.41 3.63
C LEU A 7 -27.57 37.13 4.44
N ILE A 8 -28.65 36.41 4.77
CA ILE A 8 -28.56 35.10 5.44
C ILE A 8 -27.88 34.07 4.53
N ALA A 9 -28.26 34.01 3.25
CA ALA A 9 -27.61 33.12 2.28
C ALA A 9 -26.11 33.44 2.09
N TRP A 10 -25.74 34.73 2.12
CA TRP A 10 -24.34 35.16 2.05
C TRP A 10 -23.52 34.81 3.30
N LEU A 11 -24.14 34.73 4.47
CA LEU A 11 -23.48 34.31 5.72
C LEU A 11 -23.38 32.78 5.85
N LEU A 12 -24.31 32.03 5.27
CA LEU A 12 -24.27 30.57 5.31
C LEU A 12 -23.18 29.96 4.40
N TRP A 13 -22.84 30.64 3.30
CA TRP A 13 -21.80 30.18 2.36
C TRP A 13 -20.39 30.04 2.98
N PRO A 14 -19.85 31.04 3.71
CA PRO A 14 -18.57 30.89 4.39
C PRO A 14 -18.63 29.91 5.56
N VAL A 15 -19.77 29.77 6.25
CA VAL A 15 -19.95 28.81 7.36
C VAL A 15 -19.90 27.36 6.87
N LEU A 16 -20.51 27.07 5.71
CA LEU A 16 -20.41 25.75 5.08
C LEU A 16 -18.99 25.46 4.57
N ALA A 17 -18.27 26.47 4.06
CA ALA A 17 -16.88 26.32 3.65
C ALA A 17 -15.91 26.12 4.83
N PHE A 18 -16.23 26.64 6.02
CA PHE A 18 -15.42 26.46 7.23
C PHE A 18 -15.71 25.14 7.98
N GLY A 19 -16.79 24.43 7.62
CA GLY A 19 -17.18 23.16 8.25
C GLY A 19 -16.45 21.92 7.73
N SER A 20 -15.58 22.06 6.72
CA SER A 20 -14.73 20.97 6.25
C SER A 20 -13.52 20.84 7.18
N ALA A 21 -13.73 20.21 8.34
CA ALA A 21 -12.62 19.63 9.10
C ALA A 21 -11.95 18.59 8.18
N VAL A 22 -10.77 18.92 7.65
CA VAL A 22 -9.90 17.93 7.02
C VAL A 22 -9.52 16.99 8.15
N ALA A 23 -10.13 15.80 8.18
CA ALA A 23 -9.66 14.71 9.01
C ALA A 23 -8.29 14.30 8.46
N LEU A 24 -7.22 14.92 8.97
CA LEU A 24 -5.86 14.48 8.73
C LEU A 24 -5.68 13.17 9.51
N ALA A 25 -5.89 12.05 8.83
CA ALA A 25 -5.35 10.80 9.30
C ALA A 25 -3.83 10.93 9.22
N GLU A 26 -3.15 10.87 10.37
CA GLU A 26 -1.70 10.68 10.41
C GLU A 26 -1.39 9.46 9.53
N PRO A 27 -0.62 9.62 8.43
CA PRO A 27 -0.27 8.48 7.62
C PRO A 27 0.53 7.54 8.51
N VAL A 28 0.07 6.29 8.62
CA VAL A 28 0.90 5.24 9.21
C VAL A 28 2.07 5.09 8.25
N GLU A 29 3.21 5.69 8.59
CA GLU A 29 4.40 5.77 7.72
C GLU A 29 4.80 4.39 7.18
N GLY A 30 4.64 3.35 8.01
CA GLY A 30 4.84 1.95 7.62
C GLY A 30 3.88 1.43 6.55
N ALA A 31 2.62 1.89 6.51
CA ALA A 31 1.64 1.44 5.51
C ALA A 31 1.95 1.98 4.11
N ALA A 32 2.36 3.24 4.00
CA ALA A 32 2.77 3.82 2.72
C ALA A 32 4.03 3.11 2.19
N LYS A 33 5.00 2.85 3.06
CA LYS A 33 6.21 2.08 2.71
C LYS A 33 5.88 0.64 2.31
N ALA A 34 4.95 -0.02 3.01
CA ALA A 34 4.52 -1.38 2.69
C ALA A 34 3.90 -1.45 1.29
N LEU A 35 3.00 -0.52 0.94
CA LEU A 35 2.44 -0.43 -0.41
C LEU A 35 3.51 -0.22 -1.46
N HIS A 36 4.46 0.69 -1.21
CA HIS A 36 5.55 0.94 -2.15
C HIS A 36 6.44 -0.29 -2.39
N LEU A 37 6.76 -1.05 -1.34
CA LEU A 37 7.51 -2.30 -1.49
C LEU A 37 6.72 -3.37 -2.24
N LEU A 38 5.41 -3.45 -2.02
CA LEU A 38 4.54 -4.36 -2.77
C LEU A 38 4.51 -3.99 -4.26
N ASP A 39 4.39 -2.71 -4.59
CA ASP A 39 4.45 -2.21 -5.97
C ASP A 39 5.79 -2.56 -6.64
N TYR A 40 6.90 -2.37 -5.92
CA TYR A 40 8.24 -2.73 -6.40
C TYR A 40 8.33 -4.23 -6.71
N ILE A 41 7.97 -5.09 -5.75
CA ILE A 41 8.02 -6.54 -5.93
C ILE A 41 7.16 -6.97 -7.12
N GLY A 42 5.95 -6.41 -7.25
CA GLY A 42 5.04 -6.73 -8.34
C GLY A 42 5.57 -6.33 -9.72
N ALA A 43 6.23 -5.18 -9.82
CA ALA A 43 6.79 -4.69 -11.08
C ALA A 43 8.09 -5.40 -11.48
N ASP A 44 8.96 -5.68 -10.51
CA ASP A 44 10.35 -6.05 -10.77
C ASP A 44 10.58 -7.55 -10.61
N TYR A 45 9.71 -8.32 -9.94
CA TYR A 45 9.83 -9.78 -9.92
C TYR A 45 9.71 -10.44 -11.30
N PRO A 46 8.73 -10.06 -12.17
CA PRO A 46 8.57 -10.70 -13.48
C PRO A 46 9.79 -10.70 -14.41
N PRO A 47 10.57 -9.60 -14.54
CA PRO A 47 11.81 -9.64 -15.32
C PRO A 47 12.95 -10.40 -14.61
N THR A 48 12.87 -10.61 -13.29
CA THR A 48 13.92 -11.22 -12.46
C THR A 48 13.89 -12.75 -12.44
N VAL A 49 12.70 -13.35 -12.59
CA VAL A 49 12.51 -14.80 -12.67
C VAL A 49 11.78 -15.18 -13.95
N SER A 50 12.40 -16.03 -14.76
CA SER A 50 11.84 -16.52 -16.02
C SER A 50 11.80 -18.04 -16.02
N ALA A 51 10.60 -18.62 -16.19
CA ALA A 51 10.40 -20.07 -16.21
C ALA A 51 11.06 -20.80 -15.02
N GLY A 52 10.94 -20.23 -13.81
CA GLY A 52 11.50 -20.79 -12.58
C GLY A 52 13.01 -20.61 -12.40
N LYS A 53 13.68 -19.91 -13.33
CA LYS A 53 15.10 -19.59 -13.24
C LYS A 53 15.26 -18.12 -12.87
N VAL A 54 16.13 -17.87 -11.89
CA VAL A 54 16.61 -16.53 -11.56
C VAL A 54 17.51 -16.07 -12.70
N VAL A 55 17.12 -14.98 -13.37
CA VAL A 55 17.89 -14.39 -14.48
C VAL A 55 18.71 -13.18 -14.04
N ASP A 56 18.33 -12.55 -12.93
CA ASP A 56 19.11 -11.53 -12.24
C ASP A 56 19.21 -11.90 -10.74
N GLU A 57 20.39 -12.38 -10.33
CA GLU A 57 20.61 -12.85 -8.95
C GLU A 57 20.67 -11.69 -7.95
N ALA A 58 21.13 -10.51 -8.37
CA ALA A 58 21.21 -9.35 -7.49
C ALA A 58 19.80 -8.84 -7.17
N GLU A 59 18.99 -8.67 -8.20
CA GLU A 59 17.59 -8.23 -8.09
C GLU A 59 16.73 -9.26 -7.33
N TYR A 60 16.94 -10.56 -7.58
CA TYR A 60 16.19 -11.60 -6.87
C TYR A 60 16.46 -11.59 -5.36
N ARG A 61 17.72 -11.37 -4.96
CA ARG A 61 18.08 -11.22 -3.55
C ARG A 61 17.45 -9.96 -2.95
N GLU A 62 17.43 -8.85 -3.67
CA GLU A 62 16.79 -7.61 -3.22
C GLU A 62 15.27 -7.82 -3.00
N GLN A 63 14.61 -8.55 -3.91
CA GLN A 63 13.20 -8.91 -3.75
C GLN A 63 12.95 -9.78 -2.51
N GLN A 64 13.87 -10.69 -2.16
CA GLN A 64 13.81 -11.46 -0.91
C GLN A 64 13.97 -10.56 0.33
N GLU A 65 14.83 -9.55 0.27
CA GLU A 65 15.01 -8.56 1.34
C GLU A 65 13.78 -7.65 1.48
N PHE A 66 13.19 -7.23 0.37
CA PHE A 66 12.00 -6.37 0.34
C PHE A 66 10.77 -7.10 0.85
N VAL A 67 10.54 -8.35 0.47
CA VAL A 67 9.42 -9.12 1.04
C VAL A 67 9.61 -9.37 2.54
N GLY A 68 10.85 -9.55 3.01
CA GLY A 68 11.16 -9.62 4.45
C GLY A 68 10.87 -8.30 5.17
N THR A 69 11.25 -7.17 4.56
CA THR A 69 10.96 -5.83 5.08
C THR A 69 9.46 -5.57 5.13
N LEU A 70 8.72 -5.96 4.09
CA LEU A 70 7.27 -5.85 4.00
C LEU A 70 6.58 -6.62 5.14
N GLN A 71 7.04 -7.84 5.46
CA GLN A 71 6.53 -8.61 6.60
C GLN A 71 6.71 -7.86 7.93
N GLY A 72 7.88 -7.26 8.17
CA GLY A 72 8.14 -6.46 9.37
C GLY A 72 7.20 -5.25 9.46
N LEU A 73 7.04 -4.51 8.36
CA LEU A 73 6.15 -3.35 8.33
C LEU A 73 4.69 -3.72 8.62
N LEU A 74 4.21 -4.86 8.13
CA LEU A 74 2.86 -5.34 8.42
C LEU A 74 2.69 -5.74 9.88
N ALA A 75 3.69 -6.37 10.50
CA ALA A 75 3.65 -6.76 11.90
C ALA A 75 3.58 -5.53 12.84
N ASP A 76 4.22 -4.42 12.43
CA ASP A 76 4.22 -3.16 13.18
C ASP A 76 2.93 -2.33 13.00
N LEU A 77 2.03 -2.72 12.09
CA LEU A 77 0.75 -2.03 11.93
C LEU A 77 -0.15 -2.22 13.16
N PRO A 78 -0.96 -1.20 13.53
CA PRO A 78 -1.96 -1.32 14.58
C PRO A 78 -2.87 -2.53 14.37
N GLU A 79 -3.26 -3.20 15.46
CA GLU A 79 -4.17 -4.34 15.39
C GLU A 79 -5.48 -3.93 14.72
N ARG A 80 -5.76 -4.52 13.56
CA ARG A 80 -7.02 -4.37 12.83
C ARG A 80 -7.46 -5.74 12.35
N PRO A 81 -8.78 -5.98 12.18
CA PRO A 81 -9.29 -7.26 11.68
C PRO A 81 -8.64 -7.72 10.37
N GLN A 82 -8.21 -6.78 9.53
CA GLN A 82 -7.58 -7.04 8.23
C GLN A 82 -6.08 -7.36 8.31
N ARG A 83 -5.38 -7.03 9.41
CA ARG A 83 -3.91 -7.19 9.48
C ARG A 83 -3.49 -8.64 9.28
N LYS A 84 -4.22 -9.57 9.90
CA LYS A 84 -3.97 -11.01 9.76
C LYS A 84 -4.07 -11.48 8.30
N ALA A 85 -5.05 -11.01 7.55
CA ALA A 85 -5.19 -11.36 6.14
C ALA A 85 -4.04 -10.80 5.28
N LEU A 86 -3.54 -9.60 5.62
CA LEU A 86 -2.36 -9.04 4.96
C LEU A 86 -1.09 -9.84 5.29
N GLU A 87 -0.89 -10.23 6.54
CA GLU A 87 0.23 -11.08 6.97
C GLU A 87 0.21 -12.44 6.24
N GLU A 88 -0.96 -13.06 6.10
CA GLU A 88 -1.15 -14.31 5.34
C GLU A 88 -0.84 -14.12 3.85
N GLY A 89 -1.33 -13.04 3.23
CA GLY A 89 -1.06 -12.72 1.83
C GLY A 89 0.43 -12.50 1.55
N VAL A 90 1.12 -11.72 2.39
CA VAL A 90 2.58 -11.51 2.25
C VAL A 90 3.36 -12.79 2.58
N GLY A 91 2.84 -13.65 3.46
CA GLY A 91 3.37 -15.00 3.67
C GLY A 91 3.34 -15.85 2.39
N ALA A 92 2.21 -15.84 1.67
CA ALA A 92 2.07 -16.52 0.38
C ALA A 92 3.00 -15.91 -0.68
N LEU A 93 3.10 -14.58 -0.74
CA LEU A 93 4.02 -13.87 -1.65
C LEU A 93 5.46 -14.31 -1.43
N ARG A 94 5.92 -14.35 -0.17
CA ARG A 94 7.27 -14.82 0.16
C ARG A 94 7.51 -16.26 -0.27
N GLN A 95 6.52 -17.12 -0.07
CA GLN A 95 6.61 -18.51 -0.51
C GLN A 95 6.74 -18.60 -2.04
N ALA A 96 5.91 -17.85 -2.77
CA ALA A 96 5.93 -17.85 -4.24
C ALA A 96 7.26 -17.34 -4.81
N ILE A 97 7.84 -16.30 -4.20
CA ILE A 97 9.17 -15.79 -4.52
C ILE A 97 10.22 -16.89 -4.33
N ASN A 98 10.24 -17.55 -3.15
CA ASN A 98 11.21 -18.60 -2.81
C ASN A 98 11.09 -19.86 -3.67
N GLU A 99 9.88 -20.21 -4.07
CA GLU A 99 9.59 -21.29 -5.01
C GLU A 99 9.90 -20.92 -6.47
N ARG A 100 10.28 -19.66 -6.72
CA ARG A 100 10.58 -19.13 -8.05
C ARG A 100 9.40 -19.31 -8.99
N GLN A 101 8.19 -19.02 -8.48
CA GLN A 101 6.98 -19.10 -9.30
C GLN A 101 7.07 -18.13 -10.49
N ASP A 102 6.24 -18.38 -11.50
CA ASP A 102 6.26 -17.56 -12.72
C ASP A 102 5.90 -16.10 -12.42
N GLY A 103 6.62 -15.17 -13.05
CA GLY A 103 6.56 -13.74 -12.78
C GLY A 103 5.14 -13.15 -12.71
N PRO A 104 4.30 -13.36 -13.75
CA PRO A 104 2.90 -12.92 -13.75
C PRO A 104 2.04 -13.50 -12.62
N GLY A 105 2.41 -14.64 -12.05
CA GLY A 105 1.72 -15.25 -10.91
C GLY A 105 2.06 -14.54 -9.60
N VAL A 106 3.34 -14.23 -9.40
CA VAL A 106 3.83 -13.48 -8.24
C VAL A 106 3.30 -12.05 -8.24
N ALA A 107 3.31 -11.37 -9.39
CA ALA A 107 2.82 -9.99 -9.54
C ALA A 107 1.31 -9.80 -9.31
N ARG A 108 0.54 -10.89 -9.17
CA ARG A 108 -0.92 -10.86 -8.94
C ARG A 108 -1.33 -11.17 -7.50
N GLN A 109 -0.39 -11.55 -6.64
CA GLN A 109 -0.65 -11.79 -5.21
C GLN A 109 -0.75 -10.48 -4.44
#